data_AF-A0A0F9BZV9-F1
#
_entry.id   AF-A0A0F9BZV9-F1
#
_cell.length_a   1.000
_cell.length_b   1.000
_cell.length_c   1.000
_cell.angle_alpha   90.00
_cell.angle_beta   90.00
_cell.angle_gamma   90.00
#
_symmetry.space_group_name_H-M   'P 1'
#
loop_
_entity.id
_entity.type
_entity.pdbx_description
1 polymer ?
#
loop_
_entity_poly.entity_id
_entity_poly.type
_entity_poly.pdbx_seq_one_letter_code
_entity_poly.pdbx_strand_id
1 'polypeptide(L)'
;MRISQAEKMEIIRIVENSPIGAKRTLKELDINRSTFYNWYGKYLKDGYDGLADKKPNRKNFWNRIPQKIREQVVDVSLDMPEKSPREIAMFYTDHYHYHIS
;
A
#
# COMPACT_ATOMS: atom_id res chain seq x y z
N MET A 1 10.97 -6.44 12.38
CA MET A 1 11.49 -7.51 11.51
C MET A 1 10.43 -7.82 10.46
N ARG A 2 10.73 -7.77 9.16
CA ARG A 2 9.78 -8.24 8.12
C ARG A 2 9.99 -9.73 7.95
N ILE A 3 8.95 -10.51 8.20
CA ILE A 3 8.96 -11.95 8.02
C ILE A 3 8.56 -12.24 6.58
N SER A 4 9.47 -12.86 5.84
CA SER A 4 9.28 -13.28 4.46
C SER A 4 8.14 -14.28 4.33
N GLN A 5 7.66 -14.46 3.09
CA GLN A 5 6.65 -15.46 2.78
C GLN A 5 7.08 -16.88 3.17
N ALA A 6 8.35 -17.21 2.96
CA ALA A 6 8.93 -18.50 3.33
C ALA A 6 8.95 -18.71 4.85
N GLU A 7 9.42 -17.72 5.61
CA GLU A 7 9.45 -17.81 7.08
C GLU A 7 8.02 -17.93 7.66
N LYS A 8 7.03 -17.21 7.11
CA LYS A 8 5.62 -17.38 7.52
C LYS A 8 5.13 -18.82 7.34
N MET A 9 5.51 -19.47 6.23
CA MET A 9 5.14 -20.85 5.95
C MET A 9 5.82 -21.82 6.91
N GLU A 10 7.10 -21.59 7.22
CA GLU A 10 7.84 -22.39 8.19
C GLU A 10 7.21 -22.29 9.59
N ILE A 11 6.85 -21.09 10.03
CA ILE A 11 6.13 -20.87 11.28
C ILE A 11 4.80 -21.64 11.32
N ILE A 12 4.03 -21.63 10.23
CA ILE A 12 2.78 -22.40 10.15
C ILE A 12 3.05 -23.89 10.32
N ARG A 13 4.06 -24.44 9.63
CA ARG A 13 4.44 -25.86 9.74
C ARG A 13 4.91 -26.23 11.15
N ILE A 14 5.69 -25.37 11.80
CA ILE A 14 6.15 -25.59 13.18
C ILE A 14 4.94 -25.64 14.12
N VAL A 15 3.99 -24.73 13.95
CA VAL A 15 2.79 -24.65 14.80
C VAL A 15 1.85 -25.84 14.56
N GLU A 16 1.68 -26.30 13.32
CA GLU A 16 0.86 -27.47 12.97
C GLU A 16 1.43 -28.78 13.51
N ASN A 17 2.75 -28.95 13.47
CA ASN A 17 3.43 -30.17 13.94
C ASN A 17 3.81 -30.13 15.42
N SER A 18 3.47 -29.04 16.12
CA SER A 18 3.89 -28.85 17.51
C SER A 18 3.10 -29.75 18.48
N PRO A 19 3.78 -30.54 19.32
CA PRO A 19 3.13 -31.38 20.33
C PRO A 19 2.65 -30.57 21.55
N ILE A 20 3.18 -29.36 21.77
CA ILE A 20 2.85 -28.51 22.93
C ILE A 20 1.66 -27.56 22.68
N GLY A 21 1.11 -27.61 21.46
CA GLY A 21 -0.05 -26.84 21.02
C GLY A 21 0.27 -25.39 20.62
N ALA A 22 -0.57 -24.85 19.73
CA ALA A 22 -0.30 -23.58 19.05
C ALA A 22 -0.02 -22.40 19.99
N LYS A 23 -0.73 -22.29 21.13
CA LYS A 23 -0.56 -21.17 22.07
C LYS A 23 0.83 -21.14 22.72
N ARG A 24 1.39 -22.31 23.08
CA ARG A 24 2.71 -22.39 23.72
C ARG A 24 3.81 -22.16 22.69
N THR A 25 3.70 -22.79 21.53
CA THR A 25 4.65 -22.61 20.41
C THR A 25 4.74 -21.16 19.95
N LEU A 26 3.61 -20.47 19.78
CA LEU A 26 3.63 -19.05 19.40
C LEU A 26 4.28 -18.17 20.48
N LYS A 27 4.18 -18.54 21.76
CA LYS A 27 4.85 -17.84 22.86
C LYS A 27 6.37 -18.06 22.81
N GLU A 28 6.82 -19.27 22.49
CA GLU A 28 8.25 -19.58 22.33
C GLU A 28 8.87 -18.91 21.11
N LEU A 29 8.11 -18.79 20.02
CA LEU A 29 8.52 -18.08 18.80
C LEU A 29 8.43 -16.55 18.92
N ASP A 30 7.94 -16.01 20.04
CA ASP A 30 7.66 -14.59 20.25
C ASP A 30 6.74 -13.96 19.18
N ILE A 31 5.75 -14.72 18.73
CA ILE A 31 4.79 -14.29 17.71
C ILE A 31 3.44 -13.99 18.35
N ASN A 32 2.91 -12.80 18.08
CA ASN A 32 1.56 -12.47 18.51
C ASN A 32 0.52 -13.37 17.84
N ARG A 33 -0.38 -13.95 18.65
CA ARG A 33 -1.49 -14.80 18.20
C ARG A 33 -2.32 -14.17 17.09
N SER A 34 -2.63 -12.87 17.17
CA SER A 34 -3.42 -12.18 16.15
C SER A 34 -2.70 -12.15 14.80
N THR A 35 -1.38 -11.93 14.82
CA THR A 35 -0.53 -11.96 13.63
C THR A 35 -0.51 -13.35 13.00
N PHE A 36 -0.31 -14.40 13.81
CA PHE A 36 -0.32 -15.77 13.34
C PHE A 36 -1.66 -16.16 12.70
N TYR A 37 -2.79 -15.93 13.38
CA TYR A 37 -4.10 -16.31 12.84
C TYR A 37 -4.48 -15.52 11.58
N ASN A 38 -3.99 -14.28 11.43
CA ASN A 38 -4.14 -13.52 10.19
C ASN A 38 -3.40 -14.19 9.02
N TRP A 39 -2.15 -14.63 9.24
CA TRP A 39 -1.41 -15.39 8.23
C TRP A 39 -2.04 -16.74 7.95
N TYR A 40 -2.43 -17.48 8.99
CA TYR A 40 -3.06 -18.78 8.86
C TYR A 40 -4.39 -18.71 8.09
N GLY A 41 -5.21 -17.69 8.35
CA GLY A 41 -6.43 -17.45 7.59
C GLY A 41 -6.18 -17.15 6.11
N LYS A 42 -5.12 -16.37 5.79
CA LYS A 42 -4.71 -16.13 4.40
C LYS A 42 -4.18 -17.40 3.74
N TYR A 43 -3.42 -18.21 4.47
CA TYR A 43 -2.93 -19.49 4.00
C TYR A 43 -4.06 -20.45 3.68
N LEU A 44 -5.09 -20.54 4.53
CA LEU A 44 -6.26 -21.38 4.26
C LEU A 44 -7.06 -20.93 3.04
N LYS A 45 -7.07 -19.63 2.75
CA LYS A 45 -7.84 -19.06 1.63
C LYS A 45 -7.10 -19.12 0.31
N ASP A 46 -5.87 -18.63 0.30
CA ASP A 46 -5.08 -18.33 -0.90
C ASP A 46 -3.77 -19.14 -0.95
N GLY A 47 -3.60 -20.13 -0.05
CA GLY A 47 -2.42 -20.99 0.00
C GLY A 47 -1.13 -20.25 0.35
N TYR A 48 0.00 -20.76 -0.14
CA TYR A 48 1.30 -20.13 0.06
C TYR A 48 1.35 -18.69 -0.48
N ASP A 49 0.66 -18.41 -1.59
CA ASP A 49 0.62 -17.08 -2.21
C ASP A 49 -0.11 -16.04 -1.33
N GLY A 50 -1.06 -16.49 -0.51
CA GLY A 50 -1.72 -15.64 0.49
C GLY A 50 -0.78 -15.07 1.56
N LEU A 51 0.38 -15.70 1.78
CA LEU A 51 1.37 -15.27 2.75
C LEU A 51 2.28 -14.16 2.21
N ALA A 52 2.29 -13.92 0.90
CA ALA A 52 3.08 -12.88 0.28
C ALA A 52 2.67 -11.49 0.81
N ASP A 53 3.66 -10.62 1.02
CA ASP A 53 3.37 -9.25 1.41
C ASP A 53 2.65 -8.53 0.28
N LYS A 54 1.52 -7.88 0.61
CA LYS A 54 0.84 -7.02 -0.35
C LYS A 54 1.75 -5.86 -0.70
N LYS A 55 1.97 -5.65 -2.01
CA LYS A 55 2.67 -4.45 -2.49
C LYS A 55 1.94 -3.22 -1.93
N PRO A 56 2.65 -2.29 -1.27
CA PRO A 56 2.02 -1.09 -0.77
C PRO A 56 1.39 -0.37 -1.97
N ASN A 57 0.09 -0.12 -1.89
CA ASN A 57 -0.61 0.62 -2.92
C ASN A 57 -0.22 2.10 -2.79
N ARG A 58 0.93 2.48 -3.37
CA ARG A 58 1.45 3.86 -3.41
C ARG A 58 0.61 4.78 -4.32
N LYS A 59 -0.68 4.48 -4.54
CA LYS A 59 -1.55 5.30 -5.38
C LYS A 59 -1.86 6.67 -4.75
N ASN A 60 -1.82 6.76 -3.43
CA ASN A 60 -2.13 7.98 -2.71
C ASN A 60 -0.85 8.73 -2.36
N PHE A 61 -0.38 9.54 -3.28
CA PHE A 61 0.58 10.59 -2.99
C PHE A 61 -0.23 11.81 -2.55
N TRP A 62 0.09 12.37 -1.38
CA TRP A 62 -0.67 13.44 -0.75
C TRP A 62 -0.84 14.68 -1.65
N ASN A 63 0.13 14.94 -2.55
CA ASN A 63 0.14 16.09 -3.47
C ASN A 63 0.14 15.72 -4.96
N ARG A 64 -0.26 14.49 -5.35
CA ARG A 64 -0.28 14.15 -6.78
C ARG A 64 -1.56 14.67 -7.43
N ILE A 65 -1.39 15.63 -8.32
CA ILE A 65 -2.44 16.12 -9.23
C ILE A 65 -3.02 14.92 -10.01
N PRO A 66 -4.35 14.70 -9.99
CA PRO A 66 -5.01 13.68 -10.78
C PRO A 66 -4.66 13.80 -12.26
N GLN A 67 -4.52 12.67 -12.96
CA GLN A 67 -4.09 12.65 -14.36
C GLN A 67 -4.94 13.55 -15.26
N LYS A 68 -6.26 13.54 -15.08
CA LYS A 68 -7.20 14.40 -15.80
C LYS A 68 -6.90 15.90 -15.62
N ILE A 69 -6.60 16.31 -14.38
CA ILE A 69 -6.27 17.71 -14.09
C ILE A 69 -4.91 18.07 -14.70
N ARG A 70 -3.95 17.14 -14.68
CA ARG A 70 -2.64 17.35 -15.32
C ARG A 70 -2.75 17.57 -16.82
N GLU A 71 -3.57 16.78 -17.51
CA GLU A 71 -3.82 16.94 -18.95
C GLU A 71 -4.44 18.31 -19.25
N GLN A 72 -5.48 18.68 -18.47
CA GLN A 72 -6.12 19.99 -18.63
C GLN A 72 -5.17 21.17 -18.33
N VAL A 73 -4.26 21.05 -17.36
CA VAL A 73 -3.22 22.08 -17.11
C VAL A 73 -2.29 22.23 -18.32
N VAL A 74 -1.93 21.13 -18.98
CA VAL A 74 -1.10 21.16 -20.19
C VAL A 74 -1.85 21.87 -21.32
N ASP A 75 -3.12 21.52 -21.55
CA ASP A 75 -3.95 22.15 -22.59
C ASP A 75 -4.05 23.67 -22.38
N VAL A 76 -4.36 24.11 -21.16
CA VAL A 76 -4.42 25.55 -20.83
C VAL A 76 -3.06 26.24 -21.00
N SER A 77 -1.96 25.54 -20.73
CA SER A 77 -0.61 26.08 -20.93
C SER A 77 -0.24 26.21 -22.42
N LEU A 78 -0.79 25.35 -23.27
CA LEU A 78 -0.62 25.43 -24.73
C LEU A 78 -1.48 26.55 -25.32
N ASP A 79 -2.66 26.81 -24.76
CA ASP A 79 -3.55 27.89 -25.18
C ASP A 79 -3.05 29.28 -24.74
N MET A 80 -2.27 29.36 -23.66
CA MET A 80 -1.74 30.61 -23.09
C MET A 80 -0.21 30.59 -22.93
N PRO A 81 0.56 30.48 -24.04
CA PRO A 81 2.01 30.28 -23.99
C PRO A 81 2.77 31.48 -23.40
N GLU A 82 2.16 32.66 -23.37
CA GLU A 82 2.73 33.87 -22.76
C GLU A 82 2.69 33.86 -21.23
N LYS A 83 1.88 32.98 -20.62
CA LYS A 83 1.75 32.91 -19.15
C LYS A 83 2.82 32.03 -18.55
N SER A 84 3.40 32.52 -17.45
CA SER A 84 4.31 31.73 -16.63
C SER A 84 3.57 30.59 -15.91
N PRO A 85 4.28 29.52 -15.50
CA PRO A 85 3.68 28.43 -14.72
C PRO A 85 2.94 28.90 -13.46
N ARG A 86 3.39 29.99 -12.83
CA ARG A 86 2.74 30.57 -11.66
C ARG A 86 1.42 31.25 -12.02
N GLU A 87 1.36 31.94 -13.15
CA GLU A 87 0.13 32.56 -13.65
C GLU A 87 -0.89 31.50 -14.08
N ILE A 88 -0.44 30.39 -14.65
CA ILE A 88 -1.30 29.22 -14.94
C ILE A 88 -1.87 28.64 -13.64
N ALA A 89 -1.05 28.48 -12.59
CA ALA A 89 -1.53 27.98 -11.29
C ALA A 89 -2.54 28.91 -10.61
N MET A 90 -2.33 30.24 -10.69
CA MET A 90 -3.28 31.24 -10.21
C MET A 90 -4.60 31.17 -10.99
N PHE A 91 -4.53 31.17 -12.32
CA PHE A 91 -5.69 30.98 -13.19
C PHE A 91 -6.48 29.72 -12.82
N TYR A 92 -5.79 28.64 -12.51
CA TYR A 92 -6.43 27.39 -12.12
C TYR A 92 -7.15 27.46 -10.77
N THR A 93 -6.56 28.19 -9.82
CA THR A 93 -7.15 28.43 -8.50
C THR A 93 -8.39 29.33 -8.63
N ASP A 94 -8.32 30.36 -9.48
CA ASP A 94 -9.38 31.34 -9.65
C ASP A 94 -10.58 30.80 -10.45
N HIS A 95 -10.32 30.03 -11.52
CA HIS A 95 -11.36 29.57 -12.45
C HIS A 95 -11.86 28.13 -12.21
N TYR A 96 -11.01 27.25 -11.68
CA TYR A 96 -11.35 25.84 -11.44
C TYR A 96 -11.41 25.49 -9.95
N HIS A 97 -11.18 26.45 -9.05
CA HIS A 97 -11.13 26.27 -7.60
C HIS A 97 -10.23 25.09 -7.18
N TYR A 98 -9.17 24.86 -7.96
CA TYR A 98 -8.25 23.76 -7.75
C TYR A 98 -6.82 24.30 -7.58
N HIS A 99 -6.29 24.14 -6.38
CA HIS A 99 -4.95 24.60 -6.03
C HIS A 99 -3.88 23.66 -6.59
N ILE A 100 -2.96 24.24 -7.36
CA ILE A 100 -1.78 23.56 -7.90
C ILE A 100 -0.57 24.13 -7.17
N SER A 101 0.13 23.27 -6.41
CA SER A 101 1.38 23.59 -5.70
C SER A 101 2.61 23.26 -6.51
#